data_AF-A0A645BV63-F1
#
_entry.id   AF-A0A645BV63-F1
#
_cell.length_a   1.000
_cell.length_b   1.000
_cell.length_c   1.000
_cell.angle_alpha   90.00
_cell.angle_beta   90.00
_cell.angle_gamma   90.00
#
_symmetry.space_group_name_H-M   'P 1'
#
loop_
_entity.id
_entity.type
_entity.pdbx_description
1 polymer ?
#
loop_
_entity_poly.entity_id
_entity_poly.type
_entity_poly.pdbx_seq_one_letter_code
_entity_poly.pdbx_strand_id
1 'polypeptide(L)'
;MISTLGSACAAGTQDAVDAAVAAIKDGSLHVFDTAKFTMGGKPVTNAFATDTNGDFVNDADEAISDGYYHESYFQSAPSFSLRIDGITELN
;
A
#
# COMPACT_ATOMS: atom_id res chain seq x y z
N MET A 1 8.16 -18.61 -4.76
CA MET A 1 9.61 -18.34 -4.76
C MET A 1 9.81 -17.06 -5.57
N ILE A 2 10.50 -16.06 -5.04
CA ILE A 2 10.88 -14.87 -5.83
C ILE A 2 12.01 -15.26 -6.80
N SER A 3 12.05 -14.65 -7.98
CA SER A 3 13.12 -14.90 -8.96
C SER A 3 14.48 -14.52 -8.40
N THR A 4 15.53 -15.23 -8.83
CA THR A 4 16.92 -14.86 -8.53
C THR A 4 17.24 -13.46 -9.05
N LEU A 5 17.97 -12.67 -8.26
CA LEU A 5 18.41 -11.34 -8.67
C LEU A 5 19.38 -11.41 -9.86
N GLY A 6 19.29 -10.41 -10.73
CA GLY A 6 20.22 -10.24 -11.84
C GLY A 6 21.59 -9.73 -11.38
N SER A 7 22.61 -9.89 -12.23
CA SER A 7 23.99 -9.45 -11.96
C SER A 7 24.15 -7.93 -11.83
N ALA A 8 23.16 -7.15 -12.24
CA ALA A 8 23.16 -5.69 -12.14
C ALA A 8 22.78 -5.16 -10.75
N CYS A 9 22.24 -6.01 -9.86
CA CYS A 9 21.86 -5.59 -8.52
C CYS A 9 23.09 -5.24 -7.68
N ALA A 10 22.99 -4.16 -6.90
CA ALA A 10 24.08 -3.73 -6.02
C ALA A 10 24.34 -4.75 -4.89
N ALA A 11 25.56 -4.74 -4.35
CA ALA A 11 25.88 -5.49 -3.14
C ALA A 11 24.89 -5.17 -2.00
N GLY A 12 24.43 -6.20 -1.28
CA GLY A 12 23.43 -6.07 -0.20
C GLY A 12 21.96 -6.06 -0.67
N THR A 13 21.68 -6.07 -1.98
CA THR A 13 20.28 -6.10 -2.48
C THR A 13 19.54 -7.36 -2.03
N GLN A 14 20.20 -8.53 -2.08
CA GLN A 14 19.57 -9.79 -1.67
C GLN A 14 19.19 -9.77 -0.19
N ASP A 15 20.08 -9.31 0.68
CA ASP A 15 19.84 -9.23 2.12
C ASP A 15 18.65 -8.29 2.44
N ALA A 16 18.56 -7.15 1.75
CA ALA A 16 17.45 -6.21 1.91
C ALA A 16 16.11 -6.81 1.44
N VAL A 17 16.11 -7.54 0.32
CA VAL A 17 14.93 -8.25 -0.19
C VAL A 17 14.51 -9.35 0.79
N ASP A 18 15.44 -10.15 1.28
CA ASP A 18 15.16 -11.23 2.22
C ASP A 18 14.61 -10.70 3.55
N ALA A 19 15.15 -9.58 4.04
CA ALA A 19 14.63 -8.88 5.21
C ALA A 19 13.19 -8.38 5.00
N ALA A 20 12.90 -7.76 3.85
CA ALA A 20 11.54 -7.31 3.52
C ALA A 20 10.56 -8.49 3.40
N VAL A 21 10.97 -9.58 2.75
CA VAL A 21 10.16 -10.80 2.62
C VAL A 21 9.86 -11.41 3.99
N ALA A 22 10.84 -11.45 4.89
CA ALA A 22 10.63 -11.94 6.26
C ALA A 22 9.64 -11.05 7.02
N ALA A 23 9.85 -9.73 6.99
CA ALA A 23 9.03 -8.75 7.69
C ALA A 23 7.58 -8.68 7.17
N ILE A 24 7.35 -8.90 5.87
CA ILE A 24 6.00 -9.01 5.31
C ILE A 24 5.31 -10.29 5.82
N LYS A 25 6.04 -11.41 5.90
CA LYS A 25 5.47 -12.69 6.35
C LYS A 25 5.15 -12.72 7.84
N ASP A 26 5.98 -12.08 8.67
CA ASP A 26 5.74 -12.01 10.11
C ASP A 26 4.81 -10.85 10.52
N GLY A 27 4.46 -9.98 9.55
CA GLY A 27 3.52 -8.87 9.75
C GLY A 27 4.15 -7.63 10.37
N SER A 28 5.47 -7.55 10.52
CA SER A 28 6.16 -6.35 11.02
C SER A 28 6.34 -5.26 9.96
N LEU A 29 6.21 -5.58 8.67
CA LEU A 29 6.21 -4.63 7.56
C LEU A 29 4.84 -4.63 6.87
N HIS A 30 4.18 -3.48 6.92
CA HIS A 30 2.96 -3.20 6.15
C HIS A 30 3.31 -2.32 4.95
N VAL A 31 3.01 -2.80 3.74
CA VAL A 31 3.38 -2.11 2.47
C VAL A 31 2.80 -0.71 2.39
N PHE A 32 1.58 -0.51 2.91
CA PHE A 32 0.86 0.76 2.92
C PHE A 32 0.75 1.38 4.33
N ASP A 33 1.87 1.41 5.06
CA ASP A 33 2.00 2.17 6.33
C ASP A 33 1.80 3.66 6.08
N THR A 34 0.74 4.24 6.68
CA THR A 34 0.30 5.61 6.40
C THR A 34 1.24 6.67 6.98
N ALA A 35 2.18 6.28 7.83
CA ALA A 35 3.24 7.18 8.31
C ALA A 35 4.37 7.37 7.29
N LYS A 36 4.43 6.57 6.22
CA LYS A 36 5.51 6.60 5.21
C LYS A 36 5.22 7.50 4.02
N PHE A 37 3.99 7.99 3.87
CA PHE A 37 3.59 8.78 2.72
C PHE A 37 2.53 9.83 3.09
N THR A 38 2.30 10.75 2.16
CA THR A 38 1.31 11.83 2.31
C THR A 38 0.36 11.84 1.13
N MET A 39 -0.79 12.48 1.32
CA MET A 39 -1.77 12.75 0.28
C MET A 39 -2.15 14.23 0.32
N GLY A 40 -1.87 14.97 -0.75
CA GLY A 40 -2.12 16.41 -0.81
C GLY A 40 -1.30 17.19 0.22
N GLY A 41 -0.09 16.72 0.55
CA GLY A 41 0.81 17.29 1.54
C GLY A 41 0.40 17.06 3.00
N LYS A 42 -0.56 16.16 3.26
CA LYS A 42 -1.08 15.88 4.61
C LYS A 42 -0.91 14.41 5.00
N PRO A 43 -0.84 14.10 6.30
CA PRO A 43 -0.93 12.73 6.78
C PRO A 43 -2.23 12.06 6.31
N VAL A 44 -2.15 10.78 5.98
CA VAL A 44 -3.30 10.00 5.54
C VAL A 44 -3.98 9.39 6.76
N THR A 45 -5.20 9.85 7.05
CA THR A 45 -5.95 9.47 8.27
C THR A 45 -7.17 8.61 8.01
N ASN A 46 -7.69 8.60 6.78
CA ASN A 46 -8.90 7.87 6.40
C ASN A 46 -8.87 7.50 4.91
N ALA A 47 -9.48 6.37 4.56
CA ALA A 47 -9.73 5.95 3.19
C ALA A 47 -10.91 4.96 3.16
N PHE A 48 -12.04 5.39 2.60
CA PHE A 48 -13.20 4.52 2.42
C PHE A 48 -13.03 3.59 1.22
N ALA A 49 -13.54 2.37 1.34
CA ALA A 49 -13.47 1.35 0.29
C ALA A 49 -14.73 1.30 -0.59
N THR A 50 -15.91 1.57 -0.02
CA THR A 50 -17.20 1.27 -0.68
C THR A 50 -17.98 2.53 -1.00
N ASP A 51 -18.49 2.64 -2.23
CA ASP A 51 -19.52 3.60 -2.63
C ASP A 51 -20.91 2.99 -2.37
N THR A 52 -21.69 3.63 -1.51
CA THR A 52 -23.03 3.16 -1.13
C THR A 52 -24.18 3.91 -1.80
N ASN A 53 -23.87 4.95 -2.58
CA ASN A 53 -24.87 5.89 -3.10
C ASN A 53 -24.85 6.05 -4.63
N GLY A 54 -23.81 5.55 -5.31
CA GLY A 54 -23.68 5.52 -6.77
C GLY A 54 -23.09 6.81 -7.38
N ASP A 55 -22.45 7.67 -6.60
CA ASP A 55 -21.74 8.87 -7.08
C ASP A 55 -20.29 8.60 -7.49
N PHE A 56 -19.83 7.35 -7.44
CA PHE A 56 -18.46 6.91 -7.71
C PHE A 56 -17.44 7.47 -6.72
N VAL A 57 -17.88 7.83 -5.51
CA VAL A 57 -17.03 8.24 -4.40
C VAL A 57 -17.23 7.25 -3.26
N ASN A 58 -16.14 6.65 -2.79
CA ASN A 58 -16.21 5.76 -1.63
C ASN A 58 -16.61 6.55 -0.37
N ASP A 59 -17.62 6.06 0.34
CA ASP A 59 -18.25 6.72 1.48
C ASP A 59 -18.49 5.78 2.69
N ALA A 60 -18.17 4.49 2.56
CA ALA A 60 -18.28 3.50 3.61
C ALA A 60 -17.05 2.56 3.67
N ASP A 61 -16.97 1.79 4.75
CA ASP A 61 -15.93 0.80 5.03
C ASP A 61 -14.52 1.43 5.10
N GLU A 62 -14.13 1.90 6.29
CA GLU A 62 -12.82 2.50 6.55
C GLU A 62 -11.71 1.45 6.40
N ALA A 63 -10.91 1.58 5.34
CA ALA A 63 -9.82 0.67 5.00
C ALA A 63 -8.52 0.98 5.74
N ILE A 64 -8.42 2.09 6.48
CA ILE A 64 -7.28 2.40 7.34
C ILE A 64 -7.60 1.99 8.77
N SER A 65 -6.88 0.98 9.25
CA SER A 65 -6.87 0.56 10.65
C SER A 65 -5.45 0.15 11.04
N ASP A 66 -5.16 0.12 12.35
CA ASP A 66 -3.86 -0.31 12.88
C ASP A 66 -2.62 0.42 12.30
N GLY A 67 -2.81 1.62 11.75
CA GLY A 67 -1.75 2.45 11.17
C GLY A 67 -1.38 2.16 9.72
N TYR A 68 -2.13 1.32 9.01
CA TYR A 68 -1.89 1.05 7.58
C TYR A 68 -3.17 0.86 6.78
N TYR A 69 -3.08 0.98 5.46
CA TYR A 69 -4.19 0.72 4.55
C TYR A 69 -4.32 -0.78 4.25
N HIS A 70 -5.49 -1.36 4.55
CA HIS A 70 -5.83 -2.75 4.32
C HIS A 70 -6.36 -2.96 2.89
N GLU A 71 -5.43 -3.04 1.94
CA GLU A 71 -5.77 -3.26 0.52
C GLU A 71 -6.60 -4.54 0.34
N SER A 72 -7.72 -4.43 -0.39
CA SER A 72 -8.61 -5.55 -0.73
C SER A 72 -9.24 -6.28 0.48
N TYR A 73 -9.40 -5.60 1.63
CA TYR A 73 -10.08 -6.19 2.79
C TYR A 73 -11.61 -6.23 2.65
N PHE A 74 -12.21 -5.11 2.23
CA PHE A 74 -13.67 -5.00 2.06
C PHE A 74 -14.16 -5.37 0.66
N GLN A 75 -13.27 -5.32 -0.33
CA GLN A 75 -13.60 -5.52 -1.73
C GLN A 75 -12.59 -6.44 -2.42
N SER A 76 -13.06 -7.23 -3.38
CA SER A 76 -12.22 -8.08 -4.23
C SER A 76 -11.66 -7.29 -5.43
N ALA A 77 -10.59 -7.80 -6.05
CA ALA A 77 -9.68 -7.09 -6.98
C ALA A 77 -8.74 -6.13 -6.24
N PRO A 78 -7.55 -5.77 -6.79
CA PRO A 78 -6.69 -4.78 -6.14
C PRO A 78 -7.48 -3.48 -5.93
N SER A 79 -7.87 -3.24 -4.67
CA SER A 79 -8.69 -2.10 -4.24
C SER A 79 -7.79 -1.11 -3.50
N PHE A 80 -7.30 -0.13 -4.25
CA PHE A 80 -6.42 0.94 -3.77
C PHE A 80 -6.92 2.29 -4.29
N SER A 81 -7.44 3.14 -3.41
CA SER A 81 -8.07 4.42 -3.77
C SER A 81 -7.19 5.65 -3.52
N LEU A 82 -6.06 5.49 -2.83
CA LEU A 82 -5.20 6.61 -2.41
C LEU A 82 -4.34 7.15 -3.56
N ARG A 83 -4.19 8.47 -3.62
CA ARG A 83 -3.35 9.20 -4.58
C ARG A 83 -2.14 9.76 -3.85
N ILE A 84 -1.07 8.96 -3.77
CA ILE A 84 0.11 9.27 -2.96
C ILE A 84 0.92 10.41 -3.60
N ASP A 85 1.37 11.37 -2.79
CA ASP A 85 2.23 12.46 -3.24
C ASP A 85 3.54 11.93 -3.84
N GLY A 86 3.97 12.54 -4.96
CA GLY A 86 5.18 12.14 -5.67
C GLY A 86 4.98 11.05 -6.73
N ILE A 87 3.79 10.44 -6.82
CA ILE A 87 3.43 9.55 -7.93
C ILE A 87 2.84 10.38 -9.08
N THR A 88 3.38 10.18 -10.28
CA THR A 88 2.78 10.72 -11.52
C THR A 88 1.97 9.63 -12.19
N GLU A 89 0.67 9.84 -12.30
CA GLU A 89 -0.25 8.92 -12.99
C GLU A 89 -0.33 9.24 -14.48
N LEU A 90 -0.42 8.20 -15.30
CA LEU A 90 -0.54 8.31 -16.75
C LEU A 90 -1.98 7.94 -17.17
N ASN A 91 -2.44 8.51 -18.28
CA ASN A 91 -3.77 8.30 -18.85
C ASN A 91 -3.81 7.19 -19.91
#